data_AF-A0A1M6EUN4-F1
#
_entry.id   AF-A0A1M6EUN4-F1
#
_cell.length_a   1.000
_cell.length_b   1.000
_cell.length_c   1.000
_cell.angle_alpha   90.00
_cell.angle_beta   90.00
_cell.angle_gamma   90.00
#
_symmetry.space_group_name_H-M   'P 1'
#
loop_
_entity.id
_entity.type
_entity.pdbx_description
1 polymer ?
#
loop_
_entity_poly.entity_id
_entity_poly.type
_entity_poly.pdbx_seq_one_letter_code
_entity_poly.pdbx_strand_id
1 'polypeptide(L)'
;MVKICVDAGHGGKDPGACGNGRQEKDYTLKLALGLGSQLQQHGINVIYTRTDDRFLELYERADISNNNSCDYFISQHVNSGGGYGLETFAYLTSNKGKEFAKAIQNSMVANRVATRDRGVKTANFAVLRKTKCPAILIENHFIDNAADMEFLDANLKKIIELQAKAILDFIGISSSIRVHESQSTPVPQPKLYCDFASLQREFVNQDFGNISVDNIPGPRTVAAAPTVRQGARGNITKWIQERLIYLGYNVAYGADGIFGEGTRQAVMEFQRNNGLVTDGIVGKNTWRKLLGL
;
A
#
# COMPACT_ATOMS: atom_id res chain seq x y z
N MET A 1 -21.58 -10.49 -3.28
CA MET A 1 -20.57 -9.48 -2.93
C MET A 1 -19.46 -9.58 -3.95
N VAL A 2 -19.09 -8.47 -4.59
CA VAL A 2 -18.05 -8.48 -5.65
C VAL A 2 -16.70 -8.87 -5.03
N LYS A 3 -16.01 -9.82 -5.66
CA LYS A 3 -14.65 -10.25 -5.30
C LYS A 3 -13.66 -9.73 -6.33
N ILE A 4 -12.62 -9.06 -5.85
CA ILE A 4 -11.57 -8.52 -6.72
C ILE A 4 -10.22 -9.08 -6.29
N CYS A 5 -9.52 -9.72 -7.21
CA CYS A 5 -8.13 -10.09 -7.00
C CYS A 5 -7.22 -8.90 -7.30
N VAL A 6 -6.39 -8.50 -6.35
CA VAL A 6 -5.38 -7.46 -6.53
C VAL A 6 -4.00 -8.12 -6.46
N ASP A 7 -3.29 -8.05 -7.58
CA ASP A 7 -1.97 -8.64 -7.76
C ASP A 7 -0.87 -7.58 -7.69
N ALA A 8 0.12 -7.83 -6.84
CA ALA A 8 1.34 -7.04 -6.80
C ALA A 8 2.41 -7.76 -7.63
N GLY A 9 2.77 -7.25 -8.80
CA GLY A 9 3.80 -7.82 -9.67
C GLY A 9 5.11 -8.14 -8.93
N HIS A 10 5.88 -9.11 -9.43
CA HIS A 10 7.20 -9.47 -8.88
C HIS A 10 7.17 -9.86 -7.38
N GLY A 11 8.30 -9.73 -6.68
CA GLY A 11 8.44 -9.99 -5.24
C GLY A 11 9.55 -10.99 -4.91
N GLY A 12 10.08 -10.91 -3.70
CA GLY A 12 11.15 -11.76 -3.20
C GLY A 12 12.40 -11.69 -4.09
N LYS A 13 12.74 -12.84 -4.68
CA LYS A 13 13.91 -13.01 -5.58
C LYS A 13 13.78 -12.29 -6.92
N ASP A 14 12.57 -11.92 -7.31
CA ASP A 14 12.31 -11.16 -8.53
C ASP A 14 12.06 -9.69 -8.15
N PRO A 15 13.03 -8.78 -8.37
CA PRO A 15 12.84 -7.36 -8.07
C PRO A 15 11.94 -6.65 -9.10
N GLY A 16 11.65 -7.30 -10.23
CA GLY A 16 11.13 -6.64 -11.42
C GLY A 16 12.16 -5.68 -12.03
N ALA A 17 11.67 -4.68 -12.74
CA ALA A 17 12.53 -3.62 -13.25
C ALA A 17 13.19 -2.83 -12.09
N CYS A 18 14.43 -2.41 -12.33
CA CYS A 18 15.20 -1.61 -11.39
C CYS A 18 15.67 -0.32 -12.09
N GLY A 19 15.48 0.82 -11.45
CA GLY A 19 15.81 2.12 -12.02
C GLY A 19 15.76 3.21 -10.95
N ASN A 20 16.56 4.26 -11.12
CA ASN A 20 16.56 5.42 -10.21
C ASN A 20 16.68 5.06 -8.71
N GLY A 21 17.48 4.04 -8.38
CA GLY A 21 17.67 3.54 -7.00
C GLY A 21 16.47 2.79 -6.40
N ARG A 22 15.51 2.37 -7.23
CA ARG A 22 14.24 1.77 -6.83
C ARG A 22 14.04 0.40 -7.48
N GLN A 23 13.23 -0.45 -6.84
CA GLN A 23 12.84 -1.76 -7.36
C GLN A 23 11.32 -1.78 -7.58
N GLU A 24 10.88 -2.33 -8.70
CA GLU A 24 9.48 -2.38 -9.09
C GLU A 24 8.62 -3.15 -8.06
N LYS A 25 9.15 -4.26 -7.51
CA LYS A 25 8.43 -5.06 -6.51
C LYS A 25 7.95 -4.28 -5.28
N ASP A 26 8.64 -3.20 -4.91
CA ASP A 26 8.28 -2.36 -3.76
C ASP A 26 7.10 -1.43 -4.10
N TYR A 27 7.09 -0.89 -5.32
CA TYR A 27 6.03 -0.01 -5.81
C TYR A 27 4.76 -0.79 -6.10
N THR A 28 4.88 -1.94 -6.74
CA THR A 28 3.75 -2.83 -7.02
C THR A 28 3.07 -3.30 -5.75
N LEU A 29 3.82 -3.57 -4.67
CA LEU A 29 3.26 -3.89 -3.36
C LEU A 29 2.49 -2.71 -2.76
N LYS A 30 3.09 -1.50 -2.78
CA LYS A 30 2.44 -0.28 -2.27
C LYS A 30 1.13 0.03 -3.01
N LEU A 31 1.16 -0.04 -4.34
CA LEU A 31 0.00 0.19 -5.21
C LEU A 31 -1.10 -0.84 -4.95
N ALA A 32 -0.75 -2.13 -4.90
CA ALA A 32 -1.70 -3.21 -4.67
C ALA A 32 -2.37 -3.12 -3.30
N LEU A 33 -1.59 -2.94 -2.22
CA LEU A 33 -2.13 -2.81 -0.86
C LEU A 33 -3.00 -1.58 -0.70
N GLY A 34 -2.57 -0.44 -1.26
CA GLY A 34 -3.35 0.79 -1.23
C GLY A 34 -4.67 0.65 -2.01
N LEU A 35 -4.62 0.09 -3.22
CA LEU A 35 -5.81 -0.14 -4.03
C LEU A 35 -6.78 -1.08 -3.31
N GLY A 36 -6.29 -2.21 -2.82
CA GLY A 36 -7.13 -3.17 -2.11
C GLY A 36 -7.77 -2.55 -0.86
N SER A 37 -7.03 -1.76 -0.08
CA SER A 37 -7.58 -1.05 1.08
C SER A 37 -8.71 -0.09 0.71
N GLN A 38 -8.55 0.69 -0.36
CA GLN A 38 -9.63 1.57 -0.86
C GLN A 38 -10.86 0.75 -1.27
N LEU A 39 -10.68 -0.33 -2.03
CA LEU A 39 -11.79 -1.18 -2.44
C LEU A 39 -12.51 -1.82 -1.24
N GLN A 40 -11.76 -2.30 -0.23
CA GLN A 40 -12.33 -2.88 0.99
C GLN A 40 -13.19 -1.88 1.77
N GLN A 41 -12.81 -0.59 1.81
CA GLN A 41 -13.61 0.47 2.42
C GLN A 41 -14.99 0.65 1.76
N HIS A 42 -15.13 0.24 0.51
CA HIS A 42 -16.38 0.27 -0.25
C HIS A 42 -17.08 -1.09 -0.31
N GLY A 43 -16.75 -2.01 0.62
CA GLY A 43 -17.44 -3.30 0.75
C GLY A 43 -17.05 -4.34 -0.29
N ILE A 44 -15.95 -4.13 -1.02
CA ILE A 44 -15.39 -5.13 -1.93
C ILE A 44 -14.65 -6.19 -1.13
N ASN A 45 -14.86 -7.46 -1.47
CA ASN A 45 -14.04 -8.54 -0.96
C ASN A 45 -12.75 -8.63 -1.78
N VAL A 46 -11.63 -8.20 -1.19
CA VAL A 46 -10.33 -8.18 -1.87
C VAL A 46 -9.52 -9.43 -1.56
N ILE A 47 -9.03 -10.08 -2.61
CA ILE A 47 -8.09 -11.20 -2.54
C ILE A 47 -6.73 -10.70 -3.03
N TYR A 48 -5.72 -10.67 -2.17
CA TYR A 48 -4.36 -10.29 -2.56
C TYR A 48 -3.58 -11.51 -3.04
N THR A 49 -2.79 -11.37 -4.12
CA THR A 49 -1.81 -12.43 -4.47
C THR A 49 -0.69 -12.48 -3.43
N ARG A 50 -0.12 -11.33 -3.08
CA ARG A 50 0.82 -11.16 -1.96
C ARG A 50 0.55 -9.88 -1.17
N THR A 51 0.91 -9.92 0.11
CA THR A 51 0.84 -8.77 1.02
C THR A 51 2.19 -8.45 1.67
N ASP A 52 3.22 -9.22 1.32
CA ASP A 52 4.60 -9.14 1.76
C ASP A 52 5.55 -9.25 0.56
N ASP A 53 6.86 -9.18 0.83
CA ASP A 53 7.91 -9.32 -0.17
C ASP A 53 8.24 -10.80 -0.44
N ARG A 54 7.25 -11.54 -0.96
CA ARG A 54 7.42 -12.92 -1.43
C ARG A 54 7.34 -13.01 -2.94
N PHE A 55 8.11 -13.94 -3.50
CA PHE A 55 8.00 -14.30 -4.90
C PHE A 55 6.78 -15.21 -5.14
N LEU A 56 6.06 -14.98 -6.23
CA LEU A 56 5.00 -15.84 -6.74
C LEU A 56 5.18 -16.07 -8.24
N GLU A 57 4.97 -17.30 -8.67
CA GLU A 57 5.03 -17.66 -10.08
C GLU A 57 3.85 -17.04 -10.86
N LEU A 58 4.03 -16.79 -12.16
CA LEU A 58 3.00 -16.12 -12.97
C LEU A 58 1.67 -16.88 -13.01
N TYR A 59 1.72 -18.22 -13.03
CA TYR A 59 0.53 -19.06 -13.04
C TYR A 59 -0.15 -19.11 -11.67
N GLU A 60 0.65 -19.13 -10.59
CA GLU A 60 0.15 -19.10 -9.21
C GLU A 60 -0.71 -17.86 -8.95
N ARG A 61 -0.33 -16.70 -9.48
CA ARG A 61 -1.11 -15.45 -9.37
C ARG A 61 -2.51 -15.58 -9.99
N ALA A 62 -2.58 -16.16 -11.18
CA ALA A 62 -3.85 -16.41 -11.86
C ALA A 62 -4.68 -17.47 -11.11
N ASP A 63 -4.03 -18.52 -10.58
CA ASP A 63 -4.68 -19.57 -9.81
C ASP A 63 -5.28 -19.04 -8.50
N ILE A 64 -4.62 -18.11 -7.81
CA ILE A 64 -5.19 -17.43 -6.64
C ILE A 64 -6.52 -16.77 -7.00
N SER A 65 -6.57 -16.02 -8.11
CA SER A 65 -7.82 -15.38 -8.57
C SER A 65 -8.88 -16.41 -8.95
N ASN A 66 -8.50 -17.43 -9.71
CA ASN A 66 -9.38 -18.46 -10.23
C ASN A 66 -9.98 -19.33 -9.11
N ASN A 67 -9.17 -19.73 -8.13
CA ASN A 67 -9.59 -20.59 -7.02
C ASN A 67 -10.48 -19.86 -6.02
N ASN A 68 -10.38 -18.53 -5.95
CA ASN A 68 -11.28 -17.70 -5.15
C ASN A 68 -12.54 -17.26 -5.92
N SER A 69 -12.67 -17.64 -7.20
CA SER A 69 -13.74 -17.21 -8.09
C SER A 69 -13.92 -15.68 -8.06
N CYS A 70 -12.83 -14.95 -8.25
CA CYS A 70 -12.89 -13.49 -8.31
C CYS A 70 -13.64 -13.03 -9.56
N ASP A 71 -14.36 -11.91 -9.44
CA ASP A 71 -15.11 -11.28 -10.53
C ASP A 71 -14.20 -10.42 -11.42
N TYR A 72 -13.12 -9.88 -10.86
CA TYR A 72 -12.11 -9.07 -11.56
C TYR A 72 -10.70 -9.34 -11.03
N PHE A 73 -9.70 -9.13 -11.89
CA PHE A 73 -8.28 -9.20 -11.56
C PHE A 73 -7.55 -7.94 -12.02
N ILE A 74 -6.77 -7.33 -11.11
CA ILE A 74 -5.96 -6.15 -11.39
C ILE A 74 -4.53 -6.44 -10.95
N SER A 75 -3.59 -6.42 -11.89
CA SER A 75 -2.15 -6.52 -11.61
C SER A 75 -1.49 -5.14 -11.68
N GLN A 76 -0.73 -4.81 -10.64
CA GLN A 76 -0.01 -3.55 -10.50
C GLN A 76 1.45 -3.76 -10.89
N HIS A 77 1.94 -2.93 -11.81
CA HIS A 77 3.30 -2.91 -12.36
C HIS A 77 3.83 -1.48 -12.50
N VAL A 78 5.15 -1.35 -12.71
CA VAL A 78 5.83 -0.11 -13.08
C VAL A 78 6.81 -0.43 -14.20
N ASN A 79 6.66 0.24 -15.34
CA ASN A 79 7.28 -0.12 -16.61
C ASN A 79 8.78 0.17 -16.64
N SER A 80 9.45 -0.25 -17.71
CA SER A 80 10.82 0.14 -18.03
C SER A 80 11.09 0.05 -19.54
N GLY A 81 12.30 0.41 -19.99
CA GLY A 81 12.72 0.32 -21.39
C GLY A 81 12.83 1.68 -22.09
N GLY A 82 13.16 2.74 -21.36
CA GLY A 82 13.43 4.07 -21.92
C GLY A 82 12.20 4.88 -22.32
N GLY A 83 11.03 4.56 -21.76
CA GLY A 83 9.77 5.28 -21.97
C GLY A 83 9.40 6.22 -20.81
N TYR A 84 8.18 6.77 -20.88
CA TYR A 84 7.51 7.47 -19.79
C TYR A 84 5.99 7.45 -20.02
N GLY A 85 5.21 7.57 -18.95
CA GLY A 85 3.74 7.59 -18.96
C GLY A 85 3.07 6.29 -18.52
N LEU A 86 1.74 6.31 -18.51
CA LEU A 86 0.90 5.25 -17.98
C LEU A 86 0.20 4.49 -19.12
N GLU A 87 0.20 3.16 -19.05
CA GLU A 87 -0.56 2.28 -19.95
C GLU A 87 -1.27 1.18 -19.17
N THR A 88 -2.39 0.70 -19.72
CA THR A 88 -3.14 -0.42 -19.15
C THR A 88 -3.32 -1.51 -20.18
N PHE A 89 -3.05 -2.75 -19.82
CA PHE A 89 -3.15 -3.93 -20.67
C PHE A 89 -4.37 -4.76 -20.32
N ALA A 90 -4.95 -5.38 -21.35
CA ALA A 90 -5.91 -6.48 -21.23
C ALA A 90 -5.48 -7.67 -22.10
N TYR A 91 -6.09 -8.83 -21.89
CA TYR A 91 -5.83 -9.99 -22.76
C TYR A 91 -6.42 -9.79 -24.16
N LEU A 92 -5.77 -10.35 -25.18
CA LEU A 92 -6.06 -10.13 -26.60
C LEU A 92 -7.54 -10.36 -26.95
N THR A 93 -8.15 -11.41 -26.40
CA THR A 93 -9.52 -11.81 -26.72
C THR A 93 -10.55 -11.38 -25.68
N SER A 94 -10.15 -10.69 -24.61
CA SER A 94 -11.06 -10.30 -23.53
C SER A 94 -11.70 -8.94 -23.81
N ASN A 95 -12.92 -8.94 -24.37
CA ASN A 95 -13.66 -7.70 -24.61
C ASN A 95 -13.95 -6.94 -23.31
N LYS A 96 -14.41 -7.65 -22.27
CA LYS A 96 -14.68 -7.05 -20.96
C LYS A 96 -13.40 -6.56 -20.28
N GLY A 97 -12.28 -7.25 -20.44
CA GLY A 97 -10.97 -6.79 -19.97
C GLY A 97 -10.53 -5.49 -20.64
N LYS A 98 -10.75 -5.34 -21.95
CA LYS A 98 -10.46 -4.11 -22.69
C LYS A 98 -11.32 -2.93 -22.24
N GLU A 99 -12.62 -3.16 -22.04
CA GLU A 99 -13.52 -2.14 -21.47
C GLU A 99 -13.05 -1.70 -20.08
N PHE A 100 -12.68 -2.67 -19.25
CA PHE A 100 -12.20 -2.42 -17.89
C PHE A 100 -10.90 -1.61 -17.90
N ALA A 101 -9.91 -2.04 -18.69
CA ALA A 101 -8.66 -1.31 -18.89
C ALA A 101 -8.89 0.14 -19.34
N LYS A 102 -9.86 0.34 -20.25
CA LYS A 102 -10.20 1.68 -20.77
C LYS A 102 -10.85 2.58 -19.73
N ALA A 103 -11.70 2.04 -18.86
CA ALA A 103 -12.27 2.81 -17.76
C ALA A 103 -11.18 3.35 -16.82
N ILE A 104 -10.20 2.50 -16.47
CA ILE A 104 -9.09 2.91 -15.60
C ILE A 104 -8.19 3.92 -16.30
N GLN A 105 -7.73 3.62 -17.53
CA GLN A 105 -6.86 4.51 -18.31
C GLN A 105 -7.49 5.90 -18.47
N ASN A 106 -8.76 5.98 -18.88
CA ASN A 106 -9.45 7.24 -19.08
C ASN A 106 -9.56 8.05 -17.78
N SER A 107 -9.81 7.39 -16.64
CA SER A 107 -9.85 8.07 -15.34
C SER A 107 -8.48 8.67 -15.00
N MET A 108 -7.39 7.93 -15.22
CA MET A 108 -6.04 8.42 -14.92
C MET A 108 -5.69 9.64 -15.78
N VAL A 109 -6.00 9.58 -17.08
CA VAL A 109 -5.74 10.65 -18.05
C VAL A 109 -6.58 11.89 -17.73
N ALA A 110 -7.89 11.72 -17.50
CA ALA A 110 -8.80 12.82 -17.19
C ALA A 110 -8.39 13.58 -15.91
N ASN A 111 -7.80 12.87 -14.94
CA ASN A 111 -7.35 13.45 -13.68
C ASN A 111 -5.88 13.88 -13.68
N ARG A 112 -5.22 13.86 -14.85
CA ARG A 112 -3.82 14.28 -15.06
C ARG A 112 -2.85 13.55 -14.14
N VAL A 113 -3.07 12.25 -13.91
CA VAL A 113 -2.15 11.38 -13.18
C VAL A 113 -1.43 10.38 -14.10
N ALA A 114 -1.50 10.60 -15.41
CA ALA A 114 -0.62 10.00 -16.39
C ALA A 114 0.31 11.09 -16.95
N THR A 115 1.62 11.02 -16.69
CA THR A 115 2.60 11.98 -17.26
C THR A 115 2.58 11.97 -18.79
N ARG A 116 2.23 10.82 -19.37
CA ARG A 116 1.80 10.65 -20.76
C ARG A 116 0.75 9.56 -20.84
N ASP A 117 -0.30 9.80 -21.63
CA ASP A 117 -1.24 8.76 -22.01
C ASP A 117 -0.61 7.85 -23.05
N ARG A 118 -0.32 6.60 -22.68
CA ARG A 118 0.18 5.56 -23.59
C ARG A 118 -0.93 4.60 -24.04
N GLY A 119 -2.15 4.86 -23.60
CA GLY A 119 -3.37 4.19 -24.01
C GLY A 119 -3.57 2.80 -23.42
N VAL A 120 -4.67 2.20 -23.83
CA VAL A 120 -4.97 0.79 -23.56
C VAL A 120 -4.32 -0.08 -24.63
N LYS A 121 -3.69 -1.18 -24.20
CA LYS A 121 -3.02 -2.14 -25.06
C LYS A 121 -3.53 -3.56 -24.80
N THR A 122 -3.20 -4.47 -25.71
CA THR A 122 -3.41 -5.91 -25.48
C THR A 122 -2.08 -6.63 -25.43
N ALA A 123 -1.92 -7.54 -24.47
CA ALA A 123 -0.72 -8.34 -24.35
C ALA A 123 -1.02 -9.79 -23.96
N ASN A 124 -0.12 -10.69 -24.37
CA ASN A 124 -0.21 -12.12 -24.09
C ASN A 124 0.49 -12.48 -22.76
N PHE A 125 0.34 -11.63 -21.73
CA PHE A 125 0.92 -11.87 -20.42
C PHE A 125 0.25 -13.06 -19.74
N ALA A 126 1.03 -13.90 -19.06
CA ALA A 126 0.53 -15.13 -18.47
C ALA A 126 -0.62 -14.87 -17.46
N VAL A 127 -0.46 -13.86 -16.60
CA VAL A 127 -1.51 -13.46 -15.62
C VAL A 127 -2.81 -13.02 -16.29
N LEU A 128 -2.74 -12.35 -17.45
CA LEU A 128 -3.93 -11.94 -18.21
C LEU A 128 -4.55 -13.11 -18.98
N ARG A 129 -3.72 -13.98 -19.56
CA ARG A 129 -4.15 -15.14 -20.36
C ARG A 129 -4.77 -16.24 -19.49
N LYS A 130 -4.25 -16.44 -18.28
CA LYS A 130 -4.61 -17.59 -17.42
C LYS A 130 -5.68 -17.26 -16.37
N THR A 131 -5.96 -15.98 -16.14
CA THR A 131 -7.07 -15.57 -15.28
C THR A 131 -8.39 -15.70 -16.02
N LYS A 132 -9.39 -16.35 -15.40
CA LYS A 132 -10.70 -16.65 -16.01
C LYS A 132 -11.63 -15.45 -16.05
N CYS A 133 -11.58 -14.60 -15.03
CA CYS A 133 -12.37 -13.36 -14.97
C CYS A 133 -11.75 -12.24 -15.82
N PRO A 134 -12.46 -11.13 -16.10
CA PRO A 134 -11.85 -9.95 -16.70
C PRO A 134 -10.61 -9.49 -15.92
N ALA A 135 -9.48 -9.41 -16.62
CA ALA A 135 -8.17 -9.15 -16.04
C ALA A 135 -7.48 -7.99 -16.75
N ILE A 136 -6.85 -7.11 -15.95
CA ILE A 136 -6.03 -5.99 -16.44
C ILE A 136 -4.67 -5.97 -15.75
N LEU A 137 -3.69 -5.37 -16.41
CA LEU A 137 -2.38 -5.06 -15.85
C LEU A 137 -2.10 -3.57 -16.08
N ILE A 138 -1.79 -2.84 -15.01
CA ILE A 138 -1.56 -1.40 -15.07
C ILE A 138 -0.06 -1.15 -14.91
N GLU A 139 0.53 -0.48 -15.88
CA GLU A 139 1.90 0.04 -15.81
C GLU A 139 1.86 1.48 -15.30
N ASN A 140 2.13 1.67 -14.02
CA ASN A 140 1.94 2.92 -13.28
C ASN A 140 3.11 3.89 -13.47
N HIS A 141 3.52 4.18 -14.71
CA HIS A 141 4.73 4.94 -15.09
C HIS A 141 5.98 4.08 -15.29
N PHE A 142 7.14 4.70 -15.57
CA PHE A 142 8.40 4.02 -15.89
C PHE A 142 9.43 4.16 -14.77
N ILE A 143 9.92 3.05 -14.23
CA ILE A 143 10.87 3.02 -13.12
C ILE A 143 12.26 3.53 -13.48
N ASP A 144 12.63 3.41 -14.75
CA ASP A 144 13.90 3.89 -15.31
C ASP A 144 13.83 5.37 -15.76
N ASN A 145 12.67 6.02 -15.64
CA ASN A 145 12.50 7.44 -15.92
C ASN A 145 12.37 8.26 -14.62
N ALA A 146 13.32 9.16 -14.38
CA ALA A 146 13.38 9.91 -13.13
C ALA A 146 12.15 10.81 -12.89
N ALA A 147 11.66 11.50 -13.93
CA ALA A 147 10.50 12.40 -13.82
C ALA A 147 9.20 11.63 -13.53
N ASP A 148 9.03 10.46 -14.15
CA ASP A 148 7.93 9.55 -13.85
C ASP A 148 7.96 9.06 -12.40
N MET A 149 9.15 8.72 -11.87
CA MET A 149 9.26 8.26 -10.49
C MET A 149 9.07 9.37 -9.46
N GLU A 150 9.57 10.58 -9.72
CA GLU A 150 9.27 11.77 -8.90
C GLU A 150 7.76 12.06 -8.90
N PHE A 151 7.12 11.98 -10.07
CA PHE A 151 5.68 12.16 -10.19
C PHE A 151 4.89 11.08 -9.44
N LEU A 152 5.27 9.81 -9.61
CA LEU A 152 4.63 8.68 -8.95
C LEU A 152 4.75 8.77 -7.43
N ASP A 153 5.93 9.09 -6.89
CA ASP A 153 6.15 9.27 -5.46
C ASP A 153 5.25 10.39 -4.89
N ALA A 154 5.17 11.53 -5.58
CA ALA A 154 4.35 12.66 -5.15
C ALA A 154 2.84 12.42 -5.26
N ASN A 155 2.40 11.53 -6.18
CA ASN A 155 0.99 11.33 -6.50
C ASN A 155 0.46 9.93 -6.15
N LEU A 156 1.24 9.09 -5.48
CA LEU A 156 0.92 7.68 -5.23
C LEU A 156 -0.47 7.47 -4.63
N LYS A 157 -0.79 8.21 -3.55
CA LYS A 157 -2.10 8.15 -2.89
C LYS A 157 -3.24 8.51 -3.83
N LYS A 158 -3.09 9.60 -4.60
CA LYS A 158 -4.10 10.08 -5.54
C LYS A 158 -4.32 9.08 -6.67
N ILE A 159 -3.26 8.46 -7.20
CA ILE A 159 -3.34 7.41 -8.22
C ILE A 159 -4.17 6.23 -7.69
N ILE A 160 -3.86 5.76 -6.48
CA ILE A 160 -4.57 4.66 -5.83
C ILE A 160 -6.07 4.97 -5.65
N GLU A 161 -6.40 6.16 -5.15
CA GLU A 161 -7.79 6.62 -4.95
C GLU A 161 -8.56 6.68 -6.27
N LEU A 162 -7.94 7.22 -7.33
CA LEU A 162 -8.56 7.33 -8.64
C LEU A 162 -8.75 5.95 -9.30
N GLN A 163 -7.82 5.02 -9.11
CA GLN A 163 -7.96 3.65 -9.61
C GLN A 163 -9.12 2.95 -8.91
N ALA A 164 -9.18 3.04 -7.58
CA ALA A 164 -10.28 2.48 -6.81
C ALA A 164 -11.63 3.07 -7.25
N LYS A 165 -11.71 4.40 -7.38
CA LYS A 165 -12.93 5.08 -7.87
C LYS A 165 -13.34 4.56 -9.25
N ALA A 166 -12.40 4.49 -10.20
CA ALA A 166 -12.69 4.03 -11.55
C ALA A 166 -13.15 2.57 -11.59
N ILE A 167 -12.60 1.72 -10.72
CA ILE A 167 -13.03 0.32 -10.56
C ILE A 167 -14.46 0.27 -10.02
N LEU A 168 -14.76 1.01 -8.95
CA LEU A 168 -16.10 1.06 -8.33
C LEU A 168 -17.16 1.57 -9.32
N ASP A 169 -16.85 2.65 -10.04
CA ASP A 169 -17.72 3.18 -11.09
C ASP A 169 -17.97 2.13 -12.19
N PHE A 170 -16.93 1.43 -12.63
CA PHE A 170 -17.02 0.41 -13.69
C PHE A 170 -17.92 -0.77 -13.30
N ILE A 171 -17.88 -1.19 -12.03
CA ILE A 171 -18.70 -2.30 -11.51
C ILE A 171 -20.08 -1.84 -11.01
N GLY A 172 -20.43 -0.57 -11.21
CA GLY A 172 -21.76 -0.04 -10.88
C GLY A 172 -21.99 0.20 -9.38
N ILE A 173 -20.94 0.28 -8.58
CA ILE A 173 -21.03 0.69 -7.18
C ILE A 173 -20.89 2.21 -7.15
N SER A 174 -22.03 2.90 -7.13
CA SER A 174 -22.02 4.36 -7.06
C SER A 174 -21.40 4.81 -5.74
N SER A 175 -20.39 5.69 -5.82
CA SER A 175 -19.93 6.49 -4.70
C SER A 175 -21.05 7.47 -4.32
N SER A 176 -22.14 6.98 -3.72
CA SER A 176 -23.16 7.85 -3.12
C SER A 176 -22.53 8.52 -1.91
N ILE A 177 -22.06 9.74 -2.14
CA ILE A 177 -21.53 10.65 -1.17
C ILE A 177 -22.63 10.90 -0.11
N ARG A 178 -22.46 10.35 1.10
CA ARG A 178 -22.84 11.12 2.30
C ARG A 178 -21.64 11.99 2.63
N VAL A 179 -21.73 13.29 2.34
CA VAL A 179 -20.90 14.26 3.04
C VAL A 179 -21.43 14.29 4.46
N HIS A 180 -20.92 13.39 5.30
CA HIS A 180 -20.84 13.67 6.72
C HIS A 180 -19.40 14.08 6.97
N GLU A 181 -19.21 15.36 7.26
CA GLU A 181 -18.06 15.81 8.02
C GLU A 181 -17.96 14.95 9.28
N SER A 182 -16.80 14.30 9.46
CA SER A 182 -16.37 13.53 10.61
C SER A 182 -17.17 12.25 10.97
N GLN A 183 -16.54 11.09 10.76
CA GLN A 183 -16.13 10.14 11.81
C GLN A 183 -15.60 8.85 11.15
N SER A 184 -14.29 8.65 11.21
CA SER A 184 -13.62 7.46 10.67
C SER A 184 -13.82 6.27 11.60
N THR A 185 -14.62 5.29 11.18
CA THR A 185 -14.57 3.93 11.74
C THR A 185 -13.61 3.06 10.93
N PRO A 186 -12.76 2.24 11.59
CA PRO A 186 -11.59 1.63 10.95
C PRO A 186 -11.95 0.36 10.18
N VAL A 187 -11.37 0.25 8.99
CA VAL A 187 -11.43 -0.94 8.12
C VAL A 187 -10.26 -1.87 8.44
N PRO A 188 -10.45 -3.21 8.43
CA PRO A 188 -9.41 -4.17 8.79
C PRO A 188 -8.22 -4.08 7.83
N GLN A 189 -7.01 -3.95 8.39
CA GLN A 189 -5.77 -3.74 7.65
C GLN A 189 -5.22 -5.05 7.05
N PRO A 190 -4.59 -5.01 5.85
CA PRO A 190 -3.73 -6.09 5.38
C PRO A 190 -2.56 -6.25 6.35
N LYS A 191 -1.98 -7.45 6.46
CA LYS A 191 -0.93 -7.80 7.43
C LYS A 191 0.15 -6.72 7.46
N LEU A 192 0.03 -5.85 8.46
CA LEU A 192 0.79 -4.63 8.62
C LEU A 192 2.19 -5.03 9.10
N TYR A 193 3.24 -4.42 8.57
CA TYR A 193 4.57 -4.53 9.19
C TYR A 193 4.59 -3.95 10.62
N CYS A 194 3.50 -3.33 11.10
CA CYS A 194 3.33 -2.82 12.47
C CYS A 194 1.85 -2.87 12.94
N ASP A 195 1.22 -4.05 12.99
CA ASP A 195 -0.15 -4.26 13.54
C ASP A 195 -0.39 -3.47 14.85
N PHE A 196 -1.39 -2.57 14.93
CA PHE A 196 -1.65 -1.82 16.17
C PHE A 196 -2.12 -2.73 17.30
N ALA A 197 -2.75 -3.87 16.97
CA ALA A 197 -3.09 -4.87 17.99
C ALA A 197 -1.83 -5.50 18.60
N SER A 198 -0.74 -5.64 17.85
CA SER A 198 0.54 -6.10 18.42
C SER A 198 1.09 -5.09 19.44
N LEU A 199 1.07 -3.79 19.13
CA LEU A 199 1.47 -2.74 20.07
C LEU A 199 0.56 -2.69 21.31
N GLN A 200 -0.76 -2.75 21.11
CA GLN A 200 -1.73 -2.75 22.21
C GLN A 200 -1.56 -3.98 23.11
N ARG A 201 -1.27 -5.15 22.52
CA ARG A 201 -0.98 -6.38 23.29
C ARG A 201 0.30 -6.25 24.08
N GLU A 202 1.35 -5.64 23.51
CA GLU A 202 2.58 -5.34 24.24
C GLU A 202 2.33 -4.36 25.39
N PHE A 203 1.46 -3.37 25.21
CA PHE A 203 1.06 -2.49 26.31
C PHE A 203 0.34 -3.25 27.41
N VAL A 204 -0.64 -4.11 27.09
CA VAL A 204 -1.35 -4.93 28.07
C VAL A 204 -0.39 -5.91 28.78
N ASN A 205 0.47 -6.60 28.04
CA ASN A 205 1.40 -7.58 28.60
C ASN A 205 2.46 -6.98 29.54
N GLN A 206 2.76 -5.69 29.37
CA GLN A 206 3.72 -4.95 30.19
C GLN A 206 3.03 -4.01 31.18
N ASP A 207 1.73 -4.20 31.42
CA ASP A 207 0.88 -3.42 32.33
C ASP A 207 0.86 -1.90 32.06
N PHE A 208 1.07 -1.50 30.80
CA PHE A 208 0.92 -0.12 30.34
C PHE A 208 -0.56 0.23 30.15
N GLY A 209 -1.26 0.44 31.27
CA GLY A 209 -2.64 0.89 31.31
C GLY A 209 -3.66 -0.19 30.92
N ASN A 210 -4.93 0.05 31.26
CA ASN A 210 -6.02 -0.86 30.93
C ASN A 210 -6.64 -0.45 29.58
N ILE A 211 -6.16 -1.05 28.50
CA ILE A 211 -6.61 -0.78 27.13
C ILE A 211 -7.13 -2.02 26.42
N SER A 212 -8.05 -1.83 25.48
CA SER A 212 -8.50 -2.87 24.55
C SER A 212 -7.44 -3.16 23.48
N VAL A 213 -7.30 -4.44 23.13
CA VAL A 213 -6.54 -4.89 21.95
C VAL A 213 -7.53 -5.01 20.79
N ASP A 214 -7.84 -3.88 20.16
CA ASP A 214 -8.87 -3.75 19.13
C ASP A 214 -8.31 -3.36 17.75
N ASN A 215 -7.00 -3.16 17.64
CA ASN A 215 -6.30 -2.65 16.46
C ASN A 215 -6.68 -1.20 16.09
N ILE A 216 -7.32 -0.46 17.00
CA ILE A 216 -7.80 0.91 16.78
C ILE A 216 -7.01 1.85 17.71
N PRO A 217 -5.96 2.54 17.21
CA PRO A 217 -5.26 3.50 18.03
C PRO A 217 -6.16 4.70 18.35
N GLY A 218 -6.17 5.14 19.61
CA GLY A 218 -6.95 6.29 20.05
C GLY A 218 -6.39 6.93 21.32
N PRO A 219 -7.13 7.83 21.98
CA PRO A 219 -6.69 8.51 23.19
C PRO A 219 -6.21 7.57 24.30
N ARG A 220 -6.87 6.40 24.46
CA ARG A 220 -6.46 5.37 25.43
C ARG A 220 -5.13 4.71 25.06
N THR A 221 -4.92 4.38 23.79
CA THR A 221 -3.64 3.84 23.29
C THR A 221 -2.50 4.83 23.51
N VAL A 222 -2.73 6.12 23.22
CA VAL A 222 -1.75 7.19 23.50
C VAL A 222 -1.50 7.31 25.01
N ALA A 223 -2.54 7.22 25.85
CA ALA A 223 -2.41 7.31 27.30
C ALA A 223 -1.61 6.14 27.89
N ALA A 224 -1.77 4.94 27.34
CA ALA A 224 -0.97 3.75 27.67
C ALA A 224 0.49 3.86 27.21
N ALA A 225 0.74 4.45 26.05
CA ALA A 225 2.05 4.38 25.40
C ALA A 225 3.22 4.89 26.28
N PRO A 226 4.23 4.05 26.60
CA PRO A 226 5.32 4.44 27.49
C PRO A 226 6.24 5.45 26.82
N THR A 227 6.96 6.25 27.60
CA THR A 227 8.05 7.07 27.04
C THR A 227 9.20 6.15 26.64
N VAL A 228 9.54 6.11 25.35
CA VAL A 228 10.64 5.26 24.83
C VAL A 228 11.80 6.15 24.36
N ARG A 229 13.02 5.78 24.71
CA ARG A 229 14.25 6.53 24.40
C ARG A 229 15.43 5.58 24.19
N GLN A 230 16.57 6.14 23.79
CA GLN A 230 17.81 5.40 23.59
C GLN A 230 18.14 4.49 24.79
N GLY A 231 18.51 3.25 24.49
CA GLY A 231 18.74 2.19 25.48
C GLY A 231 17.54 1.27 25.71
N ALA A 232 16.32 1.67 25.31
CA ALA A 232 15.15 0.79 25.36
C ALA A 232 15.32 -0.43 24.44
N ARG A 233 14.72 -1.56 24.83
CA ARG A 233 14.75 -2.82 24.08
C ARG A 233 13.39 -3.51 24.13
N GLY A 234 13.09 -4.31 23.12
CA GLY A 234 11.93 -5.20 23.09
C GLY A 234 10.90 -4.81 22.03
N ASN A 235 9.73 -5.44 22.12
CA ASN A 235 8.74 -5.42 21.04
C ASN A 235 8.12 -4.03 20.80
N ILE A 236 7.99 -3.19 21.84
CA ILE A 236 7.53 -1.80 21.68
C ILE A 236 8.55 -0.99 20.86
N THR A 237 9.84 -1.16 21.15
CA THR A 237 10.93 -0.53 20.37
C THR A 237 10.91 -1.02 18.93
N LYS A 238 10.78 -2.34 18.73
CA LYS A 238 10.70 -2.94 17.40
C LYS A 238 9.52 -2.37 16.60
N TRP A 239 8.36 -2.27 17.24
CA TRP A 239 7.17 -1.68 16.62
C TRP A 239 7.38 -0.23 16.20
N ILE A 240 8.05 0.60 17.04
CA ILE A 240 8.40 1.98 16.68
C ILE A 240 9.30 1.99 15.43
N GLN A 241 10.32 1.14 15.38
CA GLN A 241 11.23 1.05 14.24
C GLN A 241 10.49 0.62 12.96
N GLU A 242 9.65 -0.42 13.03
CA GLU A 242 8.81 -0.87 11.90
C GLU A 242 7.88 0.26 11.43
N ARG A 243 7.30 1.00 12.37
CA ARG A 243 6.44 2.13 12.06
C ARG A 243 7.18 3.28 11.39
N LEU A 244 8.38 3.61 11.85
CA LEU A 244 9.25 4.63 11.24
C LEU A 244 9.66 4.23 9.82
N ILE A 245 10.10 2.98 9.63
CA ILE A 245 10.44 2.43 8.31
C ILE A 245 9.24 2.49 7.37
N TYR A 246 8.05 2.08 7.85
CA TYR A 246 6.80 2.16 7.08
C TYR A 246 6.47 3.60 6.67
N LEU A 247 6.76 4.58 7.53
CA LEU A 247 6.55 6.00 7.27
C LEU A 247 7.68 6.62 6.42
N GLY A 248 8.65 5.83 5.94
CA GLY A 248 9.71 6.25 5.04
C GLY A 248 10.97 6.78 5.73
N TYR A 249 11.09 6.62 7.05
CA TYR A 249 12.28 7.07 7.80
C TYR A 249 13.34 5.98 7.82
N ASN A 250 14.59 6.38 7.62
CA ASN A 250 15.71 5.46 7.66
C ASN A 250 16.07 5.09 9.11
N VAL A 251 15.76 3.86 9.51
CA VAL A 251 16.25 3.29 10.78
C VAL A 251 17.47 2.44 10.47
N ALA A 252 18.66 2.93 10.83
CA ALA A 252 19.88 2.14 10.69
C ALA A 252 19.74 0.81 11.46
N TYR A 253 20.12 -0.29 10.79
CA TYR A 253 19.97 -1.69 11.22
C TYR A 253 18.52 -2.25 11.21
N GLY A 254 17.56 -1.48 10.71
CA GLY A 254 16.17 -1.93 10.58
C GLY A 254 15.44 -2.03 11.92
N ALA A 255 14.44 -2.92 11.98
CA ALA A 255 13.64 -3.14 13.18
C ALA A 255 14.16 -4.31 14.04
N ASP A 256 15.28 -4.08 14.71
CA ASP A 256 15.96 -5.06 15.56
C ASP A 256 15.44 -5.10 17.02
N GLY A 257 14.55 -4.19 17.39
CA GLY A 257 14.04 -4.04 18.74
C GLY A 257 15.01 -3.37 19.72
N ILE A 258 16.08 -2.75 19.26
CA ILE A 258 17.06 -2.03 20.08
C ILE A 258 17.04 -0.54 19.73
N PHE A 259 16.71 0.29 20.72
CA PHE A 259 16.67 1.74 20.53
C PHE A 259 18.10 2.29 20.61
N GLY A 260 18.88 2.07 19.56
CA GLY A 260 20.23 2.59 19.39
C GLY A 260 20.26 4.00 18.80
N GLU A 261 21.45 4.45 18.41
CA GLU A 261 21.63 5.76 17.78
C GLU A 261 20.87 5.87 16.45
N GLY A 262 20.82 4.79 15.66
CA GLY A 262 20.05 4.73 14.41
C GLY A 262 18.56 5.03 14.60
N THR A 263 17.94 4.42 15.60
CA THR A 263 16.53 4.68 15.95
C THR A 263 16.34 6.09 16.49
N ARG A 264 17.26 6.58 17.31
CA ARG A 264 17.21 7.96 17.84
C ARG A 264 17.22 8.99 16.72
N GLN A 265 18.10 8.83 15.73
CA GLN A 265 18.16 9.71 14.56
C GLN A 265 16.87 9.66 13.74
N ALA A 266 16.32 8.47 13.50
CA ALA A 266 15.04 8.31 12.80
C ALA A 266 13.89 8.99 13.56
N VAL A 267 13.84 8.88 14.88
CA VAL A 267 12.84 9.57 15.72
C VAL A 267 13.03 11.09 15.66
N MET A 268 14.26 11.60 15.71
CA MET A 268 14.51 13.03 15.59
C MET A 268 14.09 13.57 14.22
N GLU A 269 14.39 12.85 13.15
CA GLU A 269 13.95 13.22 11.80
C GLU A 269 12.42 13.21 11.69
N PHE A 270 11.78 12.16 12.22
CA PHE A 270 10.32 12.07 12.32
C PHE A 270 9.72 13.25 13.09
N GLN A 271 10.28 13.59 14.25
CA GLN A 271 9.83 14.71 15.06
C GLN A 271 9.97 16.03 14.31
N ARG A 272 11.12 16.28 13.67
CA ARG A 272 11.37 17.49 12.87
C ARG A 272 10.34 17.63 11.75
N ASN A 273 10.10 16.55 10.99
CA ASN A 273 9.17 16.55 9.87
C ASN A 273 7.71 16.69 10.29
N ASN A 274 7.39 16.41 11.57
CA ASN A 274 6.05 16.54 12.13
C ASN A 274 5.87 17.77 13.03
N GLY A 275 6.83 18.71 13.03
CA GLY A 275 6.75 19.94 13.84
C GLY A 275 6.76 19.70 15.35
N LEU A 276 7.37 18.61 15.80
CA LEU A 276 7.52 18.26 17.21
C LEU A 276 8.86 18.76 17.77
N VAL A 277 8.96 18.85 19.09
CA VAL A 277 10.25 19.00 19.77
C VAL A 277 11.16 17.85 19.33
N THR A 278 12.32 18.18 18.79
CA THR A 278 13.27 17.21 18.21
C THR A 278 14.27 16.76 19.28
N ASP A 279 13.82 15.89 20.18
CA ASP A 279 14.62 15.38 21.31
C ASP A 279 15.05 13.91 21.17
N GLY A 280 14.55 13.21 20.14
CA GLY A 280 14.82 11.79 19.90
C GLY A 280 14.11 10.85 20.88
N ILE A 281 13.14 11.38 21.63
CA ILE A 281 12.36 10.66 22.63
C ILE A 281 10.93 10.45 22.10
N VAL A 282 10.47 9.21 22.16
CA VAL A 282 9.09 8.87 21.81
C VAL A 282 8.19 9.14 23.02
N GLY A 283 7.87 10.41 23.23
CA GLY A 283 6.88 10.88 24.21
C GLY A 283 5.46 10.91 23.63
N LYS A 284 4.47 11.35 24.41
CA LYS A 284 3.05 11.31 24.03
C LYS A 284 2.72 11.99 22.70
N ASN A 285 3.39 13.09 22.38
CA ASN A 285 3.18 13.81 21.11
C ASN A 285 3.78 13.04 19.92
N THR A 286 4.97 12.45 20.09
CA THR A 286 5.57 11.56 19.10
C THR A 286 4.70 10.32 18.89
N TRP A 287 4.18 9.72 19.96
CA TRP A 287 3.24 8.60 19.89
C TRP A 287 1.97 8.93 19.12
N ARG A 288 1.34 10.09 19.37
CA ARG A 288 0.16 10.51 18.58
C ARG A 288 0.46 10.48 17.08
N LYS A 289 1.57 11.09 16.66
CA LYS A 289 1.97 11.12 15.25
C LYS A 289 2.29 9.73 14.70
N LEU A 290 3.01 8.89 15.45
CA LEU A 290 3.31 7.51 15.03
C LEU A 290 2.01 6.70 14.86
N LEU A 291 1.03 6.92 15.72
CA LEU A 291 -0.27 6.25 15.68
C LEU A 291 -1.22 6.84 14.60
N GLY A 292 -0.85 7.95 13.95
CA GLY A 292 -1.69 8.62 12.95
C GLY A 292 -2.83 9.45 13.55
N LEU A 293 -2.65 9.96 14.77
CA LEU A 293 -3.61 10.77 15.53
C LEU A 293 -3.22 12.24 15.62
#